data_AF-A0AAX0VPM2-F1
#
_entry.id   AF-A0AAX0VPM2-F1
#
_cell.length_a   1.000
_cell.length_b   1.000
_cell.length_c   1.000
_cell.angle_alpha   90.00
_cell.angle_beta   90.00
_cell.angle_gamma   90.00
#
_symmetry.space_group_name_H-M   'P 1'
#
loop_
_entity.id
_entity.type
_entity.pdbx_description
1 polymer ?
#
loop_
_entity_poly.entity_id
_entity_poly.type
_entity_poly.pdbx_seq_one_letter_code
_entity_poly.pdbx_strand_id
1 'polypeptide(L)'
;MDESFADLTGLPEPLAEHCRCIQSRVLKWTGMRVGIGIGHTKTLAKAAQHASKVWREKTGGVVDLRSPQAVEWLLKRMPVDEVWGVGRRLKTRLAAEGVENAWQLSQLDPAGVKRRYSVVLERTVRELRGESCLDLEETEPDKQSICCSRMFGERITTLAALKTAVATYVDRAAGKLRKQSSLAGHIQVGIQTSFHGEGAKYARSIVCALPYPTDDVRVLTTSALRGLEQIFRVGFKGSFAGEGEILR
;
A
#
# COMPACT_ATOMS: atom_id res chain seq x y z
N MET A 1 6.53 5.14 -9.30
CA MET A 1 5.10 4.82 -9.22
C MET A 1 4.66 4.29 -10.56
N ASP A 2 3.85 3.24 -10.58
CA ASP A 2 3.34 2.53 -11.76
C ASP A 2 1.81 2.68 -11.94
N GLU A 3 1.18 3.50 -11.10
CA GLU A 3 -0.25 3.77 -11.09
C GLU A 3 -0.54 5.26 -10.86
N SER A 4 -1.57 5.77 -11.53
CA SER A 4 -2.08 7.13 -11.37
C SER A 4 -3.59 7.17 -11.55
N PHE A 5 -4.26 8.06 -10.82
CA PHE A 5 -5.66 8.43 -11.06
C PHE A 5 -5.70 9.79 -11.78
N ALA A 6 -6.69 9.98 -12.66
CA ALA A 6 -6.91 11.24 -13.35
C ALA A 6 -8.41 11.51 -13.42
N ASP A 7 -8.79 12.77 -13.22
CA ASP A 7 -10.16 13.22 -13.48
C ASP A 7 -10.36 13.36 -15.00
N LEU A 8 -11.46 12.80 -15.50
CA LEU A 8 -11.86 12.86 -16.91
C LEU A 8 -13.07 13.78 -17.12
N THR A 9 -13.54 14.46 -16.07
CA THR A 9 -14.66 15.40 -16.13
C THR A 9 -14.38 16.50 -17.16
N GLY A 10 -15.36 16.74 -18.03
CA GLY A 10 -15.26 17.76 -19.10
C GLY A 10 -14.57 17.29 -20.39
N LEU A 11 -14.08 16.05 -20.45
CA LEU A 11 -13.60 15.47 -21.71
C LEU A 11 -14.77 15.01 -22.61
N PRO A 12 -14.62 15.07 -23.94
CA PRO A 12 -15.68 14.67 -24.86
C PRO A 12 -15.84 13.15 -24.92
N GLU A 13 -17.09 12.70 -25.03
CA GLU A 13 -17.43 11.30 -25.25
C GLU A 13 -17.11 10.84 -26.68
N PRO A 14 -16.84 9.54 -26.89
CA PRO A 14 -16.72 8.49 -25.87
C PRO A 14 -15.35 8.52 -25.15
N LEU A 15 -15.36 8.53 -23.81
CA LEU A 15 -14.12 8.57 -23.01
C LEU A 15 -13.15 7.40 -23.31
N ALA A 16 -13.69 6.24 -23.70
CA ALA A 16 -12.88 5.07 -24.05
C ALA A 16 -11.89 5.35 -25.20
N GLU A 17 -12.23 6.23 -26.16
CA GLU A 17 -11.33 6.59 -27.25
C GLU A 17 -10.17 7.46 -26.77
N HIS A 18 -10.45 8.47 -25.93
CA HIS A 18 -9.42 9.27 -25.28
C HIS A 18 -8.44 8.38 -24.50
N CYS A 19 -8.96 7.44 -23.72
CA CYS A 19 -8.15 6.47 -22.97
C CYS A 19 -7.30 5.59 -23.90
N ARG A 20 -7.81 5.13 -25.06
CA ARG A 20 -7.00 4.38 -26.03
C ARG A 20 -5.88 5.22 -26.64
N CYS A 21 -6.11 6.51 -26.89
CA CYS A 21 -5.06 7.42 -27.33
C CYS A 21 -3.96 7.57 -26.27
N ILE A 22 -4.34 7.72 -25.00
CA ILE A 22 -3.40 7.76 -23.87
C ILE A 22 -2.60 6.45 -23.79
N GLN A 23 -3.28 5.30 -23.82
CA GLN A 23 -2.65 3.98 -23.79
C GLN A 23 -1.62 3.82 -24.92
N SER A 24 -1.96 4.25 -26.13
CA SER A 24 -1.08 4.20 -27.31
C SER A 24 0.13 5.12 -27.16
N ARG A 25 -0.06 6.32 -26.60
CA ARG A 25 1.02 7.29 -26.34
C ARG A 25 1.99 6.77 -25.29
N VAL A 26 1.49 6.21 -24.19
CA VAL A 26 2.31 5.60 -23.13
C VAL A 26 3.14 4.45 -23.70
N LEU A 27 2.53 3.58 -24.50
CA LEU A 27 3.24 2.48 -25.17
C LEU A 27 4.36 3.01 -26.09
N LYS A 28 4.07 4.05 -26.90
CA LYS A 28 5.06 4.63 -27.82
C LYS A 28 6.25 5.27 -27.09
N TRP A 29 6.01 5.93 -25.96
CA TRP A 29 7.05 6.69 -25.27
C TRP A 29 7.87 5.86 -24.27
N THR A 30 7.25 4.84 -23.67
CA THR A 30 7.87 4.07 -22.60
C THR A 30 8.12 2.61 -22.96
N GLY A 31 7.52 2.11 -24.04
CA GLY A 31 7.51 0.69 -24.40
C GLY A 31 6.61 -0.18 -23.51
N MET A 32 5.95 0.39 -22.50
CA MET A 32 5.15 -0.36 -21.53
C MET A 32 3.67 -0.36 -21.90
N ARG A 33 3.05 -1.55 -21.79
CA ARG A 33 1.60 -1.71 -21.96
C ARG A 33 0.89 -1.37 -20.66
N VAL A 34 -0.08 -0.46 -20.72
CA VAL A 34 -0.93 -0.09 -19.58
C VAL A 34 -2.36 -0.59 -19.77
N GLY A 35 -3.07 -0.76 -18.65
CA GLY A 35 -4.51 -0.99 -18.60
C GLY A 35 -5.18 0.23 -17.98
N ILE A 36 -6.27 0.70 -18.58
CA ILE A 36 -7.00 1.89 -18.15
C ILE A 36 -8.43 1.50 -17.80
N GLY A 37 -8.88 1.88 -16.61
CA GLY A 37 -10.25 1.71 -16.15
C GLY A 37 -10.92 3.06 -15.93
N ILE A 38 -12.17 3.17 -16.35
CA ILE A 38 -13.01 4.37 -16.17
C ILE A 38 -14.16 3.98 -15.24
N GLY A 39 -14.47 4.82 -14.25
CA GLY A 39 -15.58 4.60 -13.33
C GLY A 39 -15.91 5.89 -12.56
N HIS A 40 -17.09 5.94 -11.94
CA HIS A 40 -17.56 7.12 -11.20
C HIS A 40 -16.83 7.37 -9.88
N THR A 41 -16.15 6.34 -9.36
CA THR A 41 -15.41 6.39 -8.10
C THR A 41 -14.03 5.78 -8.30
N LYS A 42 -13.07 6.08 -7.41
CA LYS A 42 -11.71 5.51 -7.51
C LYS A 42 -11.74 4.00 -7.45
N THR A 43 -12.58 3.44 -6.59
CA THR A 43 -12.71 2.00 -6.42
C THR A 43 -13.29 1.33 -7.66
N LEU A 44 -14.30 1.94 -8.29
CA LEU A 44 -14.87 1.43 -9.55
C LEU A 44 -13.89 1.58 -10.72
N ALA A 45 -13.16 2.70 -10.82
CA ALA A 45 -12.12 2.88 -11.81
C ALA A 45 -11.00 1.83 -11.65
N LYS A 46 -10.64 1.50 -10.40
CA LYS A 46 -9.67 0.45 -10.09
C LYS A 46 -10.18 -0.95 -10.45
N ALA A 47 -11.45 -1.24 -10.16
CA ALA A 47 -12.10 -2.48 -10.58
C ALA A 47 -12.13 -2.62 -12.11
N ALA A 48 -12.46 -1.55 -12.83
CA ALA A 48 -12.40 -1.49 -14.27
C ALA A 48 -10.96 -1.71 -14.80
N GLN A 49 -9.96 -1.15 -14.13
CA GLN A 49 -8.56 -1.36 -14.49
C GLN A 49 -8.16 -2.83 -14.33
N HIS A 50 -8.57 -3.48 -13.23
CA HIS A 50 -8.38 -4.92 -13.05
C HIS A 50 -9.02 -5.72 -14.20
N ALA A 51 -10.28 -5.41 -14.54
CA ALA A 51 -10.98 -6.01 -15.67
C ALA A 51 -10.23 -5.84 -17.01
N SER A 52 -9.65 -4.65 -17.25
CA SER A 52 -8.87 -4.34 -18.45
C SER A 52 -7.62 -5.22 -18.60
N LYS A 53 -7.06 -5.70 -17.48
CA LYS A 53 -5.91 -6.58 -17.45
C LYS A 53 -6.33 -8.05 -17.61
N VAL A 54 -7.38 -8.48 -16.92
CA VAL A 54 -7.89 -9.86 -16.97
C VAL A 54 -8.45 -10.21 -18.34
N TRP A 55 -9.30 -9.34 -18.92
CA TRP A 55 -9.91 -9.56 -20.23
C TRP A 55 -9.29 -8.68 -21.30
N ARG A 56 -7.96 -8.55 -21.28
CA ARG A 56 -7.23 -7.64 -22.19
C ARG A 56 -7.51 -7.92 -23.65
N GLU A 57 -7.61 -9.20 -24.04
CA GLU A 57 -7.90 -9.61 -25.43
C GLU A 57 -9.27 -9.12 -25.92
N LYS A 58 -10.26 -9.07 -25.02
CA LYS A 58 -11.62 -8.63 -25.35
C LYS A 58 -11.80 -7.12 -25.26
N THR A 59 -11.06 -6.47 -24.37
CA THR A 59 -11.24 -5.05 -24.02
C THR A 59 -10.22 -4.13 -24.69
N GLY A 60 -9.14 -4.68 -25.26
CA GLY A 60 -7.99 -3.90 -25.71
C GLY A 60 -7.23 -3.22 -24.57
N GLY A 61 -7.53 -3.55 -23.31
CA GLY A 61 -6.93 -2.92 -22.13
C GLY A 61 -7.54 -1.57 -21.74
N VAL A 62 -8.74 -1.25 -22.24
CA VAL A 62 -9.55 -0.11 -21.75
C VAL A 62 -10.95 -0.60 -21.39
N VAL A 63 -11.41 -0.30 -20.18
CA VAL A 63 -12.76 -0.69 -19.70
C VAL A 63 -13.49 0.53 -19.15
N ASP A 64 -14.70 0.76 -19.65
CA ASP A 64 -15.62 1.78 -19.14
C ASP A 64 -16.70 1.13 -18.26
N LEU A 65 -16.69 1.48 -16.97
CA LEU A 65 -17.56 0.94 -15.94
C LEU A 65 -18.51 2.00 -15.37
N ARG A 66 -18.96 2.95 -16.20
CA ARG A 66 -19.91 3.98 -15.79
C ARG A 66 -21.38 3.55 -15.86
N SER A 67 -21.71 2.53 -16.65
CA SER A 67 -23.09 2.04 -16.72
C SER A 67 -23.41 1.10 -15.53
N PRO A 68 -24.57 1.24 -14.87
CA PRO A 68 -24.95 0.36 -13.76
C PRO A 68 -24.93 -1.13 -14.13
N GLN A 69 -25.32 -1.47 -15.36
CA GLN A 69 -25.30 -2.86 -15.85
C GLN A 69 -23.87 -3.39 -15.96
N ALA A 70 -22.90 -2.56 -16.42
CA ALA A 70 -21.51 -2.97 -16.50
C ALA A 70 -20.90 -3.13 -15.10
N VAL A 71 -21.22 -2.22 -14.17
CA VAL A 71 -20.81 -2.33 -12.76
C VAL A 71 -21.28 -3.66 -12.17
N GLU A 72 -22.58 -3.94 -12.23
CA GLU A 72 -23.14 -5.18 -11.71
C GLU A 72 -22.52 -6.42 -12.37
N TRP A 73 -22.39 -6.40 -13.70
CA TRP A 73 -21.80 -7.50 -14.46
C TRP A 73 -20.38 -7.81 -14.01
N LEU A 74 -19.56 -6.77 -13.79
CA LEU A 74 -18.18 -6.93 -13.36
C LEU A 74 -18.10 -7.38 -11.90
N LEU A 75 -18.81 -6.69 -11.00
CA LEU A 75 -18.70 -6.94 -9.56
C LEU A 75 -19.17 -8.35 -9.18
N LYS A 76 -20.12 -8.93 -9.92
CA LYS A 76 -20.54 -10.33 -9.74
C LYS A 76 -19.46 -11.35 -10.12
N ARG A 77 -18.52 -10.98 -11.00
CA ARG A 77 -17.44 -11.84 -11.51
C ARG A 77 -16.09 -11.53 -10.86
N MET A 78 -16.01 -10.44 -10.11
CA MET A 78 -14.81 -10.02 -9.42
C MET A 78 -14.78 -10.62 -8.01
N PRO A 79 -13.78 -11.44 -7.67
CA PRO A 79 -13.66 -11.99 -6.34
C PRO A 79 -13.36 -10.86 -5.34
N VAL A 80 -13.77 -11.04 -4.08
CA VAL A 80 -13.74 -9.97 -3.07
C VAL A 80 -12.32 -9.49 -2.74
N ASP A 81 -11.30 -10.32 -2.93
CA ASP A 81 -9.90 -10.00 -2.66
C ASP A 81 -9.20 -9.18 -3.73
N GLU A 82 -9.81 -9.04 -4.91
CA GLU A 82 -9.34 -8.11 -5.95
C GLU A 82 -9.88 -6.69 -5.69
N VAL A 83 -10.83 -6.51 -4.76
CA VAL A 83 -11.36 -5.20 -4.42
C VAL A 83 -10.29 -4.41 -3.67
N TRP A 84 -10.07 -3.19 -4.13
CA TRP A 84 -9.09 -2.29 -3.53
C TRP A 84 -9.42 -2.03 -2.05
N GLY A 85 -8.45 -2.33 -1.17
CA GLY A 85 -8.62 -2.25 0.29
C GLY A 85 -8.98 -3.57 0.99
N VAL A 86 -9.29 -4.64 0.24
CA VAL A 86 -9.59 -5.97 0.81
C VAL A 86 -8.35 -6.86 0.78
N GLY A 87 -7.66 -6.97 1.93
CA GLY A 87 -6.51 -7.87 2.07
C GLY A 87 -6.89 -9.32 2.43
N ARG A 88 -5.90 -10.23 2.43
CA ARG A 88 -6.08 -11.67 2.74
C ARG A 88 -6.85 -11.93 4.04
N ARG A 89 -6.58 -11.17 5.11
CA ARG A 89 -7.29 -11.33 6.41
C ARG A 89 -8.76 -10.93 6.32
N LEU A 90 -9.07 -9.88 5.57
CA LEU A 90 -10.45 -9.44 5.35
C LEU A 90 -11.19 -10.44 4.48
N LYS A 91 -10.57 -10.96 3.41
CA LYS A 91 -11.11 -12.04 2.58
C LYS A 91 -11.58 -13.22 3.44
N THR A 92 -10.73 -13.74 4.33
CA THR A 92 -11.09 -14.89 5.18
C THR A 92 -12.28 -14.59 6.08
N ARG A 93 -12.36 -13.39 6.64
CA ARG A 93 -13.51 -12.97 7.48
C ARG A 93 -14.79 -12.81 6.67
N LEU A 94 -14.71 -12.15 5.52
CA LEU A 94 -15.85 -11.94 4.61
C LEU A 94 -16.37 -13.27 4.06
N ALA A 95 -15.48 -14.20 3.69
CA ALA A 95 -15.85 -15.53 3.24
C ALA A 95 -16.57 -16.33 4.34
N ALA A 96 -16.18 -16.18 5.61
CA ALA A 96 -16.89 -16.80 6.74
C ALA A 96 -18.31 -16.24 6.93
N GLU A 97 -18.60 -15.04 6.41
CA GLU A 97 -19.93 -14.42 6.37
C GLU A 97 -20.67 -14.67 5.03
N GLY A 98 -20.13 -15.51 4.14
CA GLY A 98 -20.72 -15.83 2.84
C GLY A 98 -20.53 -14.77 1.75
N VAL A 99 -19.59 -13.83 1.96
CA VAL A 99 -19.26 -12.77 1.00
C VAL A 99 -18.01 -13.15 0.22
N GLU A 100 -18.20 -13.60 -1.02
CA GLU A 100 -17.15 -14.14 -1.89
C GLU A 100 -16.80 -13.21 -3.07
N ASN A 101 -17.74 -12.38 -3.52
CA ASN A 101 -17.54 -11.47 -4.65
C ASN A 101 -17.78 -9.99 -4.28
N ALA A 102 -17.27 -9.11 -5.14
CA ALA A 102 -17.35 -7.66 -4.94
C ALA A 102 -18.80 -7.15 -4.95
N TRP A 103 -19.71 -7.81 -5.69
CA TRP A 103 -21.13 -7.47 -5.69
C TRP A 103 -21.76 -7.71 -4.32
N GLN A 104 -21.58 -8.89 -3.73
CA GLN A 104 -22.07 -9.21 -2.38
C GLN A 104 -21.52 -8.22 -1.35
N LEU A 105 -20.23 -7.86 -1.44
CA LEU A 105 -19.62 -6.84 -0.58
C LEU A 105 -20.35 -5.49 -0.73
N SER A 106 -20.63 -5.07 -1.97
CA SER A 106 -21.37 -3.82 -2.24
C SER A 106 -22.79 -3.84 -1.65
N GLN A 107 -23.41 -5.00 -1.45
CA GLN A 107 -24.77 -5.10 -0.90
C GLN A 107 -24.83 -5.06 0.64
N LEU A 108 -23.69 -5.12 1.34
CA LEU A 108 -23.66 -5.04 2.81
C LEU A 108 -24.06 -3.66 3.34
N ASP A 109 -24.74 -3.60 4.48
CA ASP A 109 -25.04 -2.33 5.15
C ASP A 109 -23.74 -1.58 5.55
N PRO A 110 -23.48 -0.36 5.03
CA PRO A 110 -22.26 0.39 5.33
C PRO A 110 -22.08 0.66 6.82
N ALA A 111 -23.16 0.96 7.55
CA ALA A 111 -23.09 1.22 8.98
C ALA A 111 -22.68 -0.04 9.77
N GLY A 112 -23.25 -1.20 9.42
CA GLY A 112 -22.86 -2.51 9.95
C GLY A 112 -21.42 -2.90 9.58
N VAL A 113 -20.95 -2.55 8.39
CA VAL A 113 -19.56 -2.77 7.95
C VAL A 113 -18.58 -1.92 8.77
N LYS A 114 -18.88 -0.64 8.98
CA LYS A 114 -18.07 0.26 9.81
C LYS A 114 -17.86 -0.28 11.21
N ARG A 115 -18.94 -0.74 11.87
CA ARG A 115 -18.90 -1.26 13.24
C ARG A 115 -18.11 -2.57 13.36
N ARG A 116 -18.21 -3.45 12.37
CA ARG A 116 -17.57 -4.78 12.41
C ARG A 116 -16.13 -4.80 11.91
N TYR A 117 -15.79 -3.92 10.97
CA TYR A 117 -14.51 -3.95 10.26
C TYR A 117 -13.73 -2.64 10.45
N SER A 118 -14.05 -1.62 9.67
CA SER A 118 -13.35 -0.32 9.70
C SER A 118 -14.10 0.73 8.89
N VAL A 119 -13.77 2.00 9.12
CA VAL A 119 -14.21 3.13 8.29
C VAL A 119 -13.68 3.00 6.85
N VAL A 120 -12.52 2.37 6.65
CA VAL A 120 -11.95 2.18 5.31
C VAL A 120 -12.83 1.23 4.49
N LEU A 121 -13.22 0.09 5.07
CA LEU A 121 -14.09 -0.86 4.37
C LEU A 121 -15.50 -0.29 4.12
N GLU A 122 -16.02 0.54 5.04
CA GLU A 122 -17.26 1.29 4.80
C GLU A 122 -17.15 2.16 3.54
N ARG A 123 -16.06 2.93 3.41
CA ARG A 123 -15.83 3.78 2.23
C ARG A 123 -15.72 2.94 0.95
N THR A 124 -15.04 1.80 0.99
CA THR A 124 -14.96 0.87 -0.14
C THR A 124 -16.36 0.37 -0.56
N VAL A 125 -17.23 0.00 0.40
CA VAL A 125 -18.60 -0.44 0.10
C VAL A 125 -19.41 0.67 -0.56
N ARG A 126 -19.32 1.90 -0.06
CA ARG A 126 -19.98 3.08 -0.65
C ARG A 126 -19.47 3.38 -2.05
N GLU A 127 -18.15 3.34 -2.24
CA GLU A 127 -17.51 3.55 -3.54
C GLU A 127 -17.94 2.52 -4.58
N LEU A 128 -18.10 1.25 -4.19
CA LEU A 128 -18.61 0.19 -5.08
C LEU A 128 -20.08 0.42 -5.48
N ARG A 129 -20.85 1.18 -4.69
CA ARG A 129 -22.21 1.62 -5.02
C ARG A 129 -22.24 2.87 -5.89
N GLY A 130 -21.09 3.46 -6.19
CA GLY A 130 -20.98 4.71 -6.94
C GLY A 130 -20.99 5.97 -6.07
N GLU A 131 -20.99 5.85 -4.74
CA GLU A 131 -20.85 7.01 -3.83
C GLU A 131 -19.37 7.36 -3.68
N SER A 132 -18.93 8.48 -4.25
CA SER A 132 -17.54 8.91 -4.12
C SER A 132 -17.22 9.32 -2.67
N CYS A 133 -16.29 8.59 -2.05
CA CYS A 133 -15.83 8.78 -0.68
C CYS A 133 -14.31 8.98 -0.59
N LEU A 134 -13.59 8.78 -1.69
CA LEU A 134 -12.13 8.86 -1.77
C LEU A 134 -11.75 9.96 -2.77
N ASP A 135 -11.44 11.15 -2.26
CA ASP A 135 -11.05 12.31 -3.08
C ASP A 135 -9.77 12.05 -3.86
N LEU A 136 -9.65 12.62 -5.06
CA LEU A 136 -8.39 12.68 -5.81
C LEU A 136 -7.40 13.54 -5.02
N GLU A 137 -6.42 12.90 -4.37
CA GLU A 137 -5.34 13.60 -3.68
C GLU A 137 -4.45 14.27 -4.73
N GLU A 138 -4.61 15.59 -4.93
CA GLU A 138 -3.80 16.40 -5.83
C GLU A 138 -2.37 16.62 -5.31
N THR A 139 -2.14 16.37 -4.02
CA THR A 139 -0.85 16.51 -3.36
C THR A 139 -0.67 15.34 -2.37
N GLU A 140 0.41 14.58 -2.49
CA GLU A 140 0.76 13.57 -1.48
C GLU A 140 0.89 14.28 -0.13
N PRO A 141 0.08 13.92 0.89
CA PRO A 141 0.24 14.53 2.20
C PRO A 141 1.63 14.20 2.73
N ASP A 142 2.18 15.16 3.46
CA ASP A 142 3.42 14.99 4.21
C ASP A 142 3.41 13.66 4.97
N LYS A 143 4.41 12.82 4.71
CA LYS A 143 4.54 11.51 5.34
C LYS A 143 4.61 11.69 6.86
N GLN A 144 3.65 11.08 7.57
CA GLN A 144 3.62 11.07 9.03
C GLN A 144 4.63 10.07 9.62
N SER A 145 5.05 9.09 8.83
CA SER A 145 6.18 8.21 9.15
C SER A 145 7.15 8.09 7.97
N ILE A 146 8.44 8.02 8.28
CA ILE A 146 9.52 7.79 7.32
C ILE A 146 10.13 6.44 7.63
N CYS A 147 9.73 5.43 6.86
CA CYS A 147 10.31 4.11 6.94
C CYS A 147 11.44 3.91 5.92
N CYS A 148 12.53 3.31 6.39
CA CYS A 148 13.63 2.77 5.62
C CYS A 148 13.84 1.32 6.06
N SER A 149 13.20 0.38 5.36
CA SER A 149 13.42 -1.05 5.53
C SER A 149 14.10 -1.65 4.30
N ARG A 150 14.96 -2.66 4.53
CA ARG A 150 15.51 -3.50 3.46
C ARG A 150 15.67 -4.93 3.95
N MET A 151 15.35 -5.87 3.05
CA MET A 151 15.80 -7.25 3.17
C MET A 151 17.28 -7.32 2.81
N PHE A 152 18.06 -8.04 3.61
CA PHE A 152 19.48 -8.26 3.31
C PHE A 152 19.62 -9.46 2.37
N GLY A 153 20.45 -9.31 1.34
CA GLY A 153 20.77 -10.39 0.40
C GLY A 153 21.53 -11.54 1.07
N GLU A 154 22.33 -11.24 2.09
CA GLU A 154 23.06 -12.23 2.89
C GLU A 154 22.57 -12.26 4.35
N ARG A 155 22.70 -13.42 4.98
CA ARG A 155 22.28 -13.65 6.37
C ARG A 155 23.23 -12.96 7.34
N ILE A 156 22.80 -11.84 7.92
CA ILE A 156 23.54 -11.20 9.01
C ILE A 156 23.30 -11.97 10.30
N THR A 157 24.37 -12.42 10.96
CA THR A 157 24.30 -13.18 12.22
C THR A 157 24.92 -12.45 13.41
N THR A 158 25.64 -11.34 13.16
CA THR A 158 26.37 -10.61 14.20
C THR A 158 25.70 -9.28 14.54
N LEU A 159 25.71 -8.94 15.83
CA LEU A 159 25.23 -7.65 16.30
C LEU A 159 25.98 -6.48 15.65
N ALA A 160 27.30 -6.60 15.46
CA ALA A 160 28.11 -5.54 14.85
C ALA A 160 27.64 -5.21 13.42
N ALA A 161 27.40 -6.22 12.59
CA ALA A 161 26.90 -5.99 11.23
C ALA A 161 25.48 -5.40 11.22
N LEU A 162 24.62 -5.80 12.16
CA LEU A 162 23.30 -5.20 12.32
C LEU A 162 23.38 -3.72 12.72
N LYS A 163 24.26 -3.38 13.66
CA LYS A 163 24.47 -1.99 14.08
C LYS A 163 24.88 -1.10 12.90
N THR A 164 25.83 -1.57 12.08
CA THR A 164 26.28 -0.84 10.88
C THR A 164 25.14 -0.65 9.88
N ALA A 165 24.33 -1.68 9.65
CA ALA A 165 23.21 -1.59 8.73
C ALA A 165 22.12 -0.64 9.22
N VAL A 166 21.75 -0.73 10.51
CA VAL A 166 20.77 0.17 11.14
C VAL A 166 21.25 1.61 11.07
N ALA A 167 22.51 1.90 11.37
CA ALA A 167 23.08 3.24 11.24
C ALA A 167 22.94 3.79 9.79
N THR A 168 23.20 2.95 8.79
CA THR A 168 23.02 3.31 7.37
C THR A 168 21.55 3.61 7.02
N TYR A 169 20.61 2.89 7.62
CA TYR A 169 19.17 3.11 7.40
C TYR A 169 18.68 4.37 8.10
N VAL A 170 19.16 4.64 9.30
CA VAL A 170 18.87 5.87 10.05
C VAL A 170 19.38 7.09 9.29
N ASP A 171 20.61 7.05 8.76
CA ASP A 171 21.15 8.17 7.98
C ASP A 171 20.30 8.49 6.74
N ARG A 172 19.86 7.45 6.01
CA ARG A 172 18.94 7.60 4.88
C ARG A 172 17.57 8.13 5.30
N ALA A 173 17.03 7.66 6.41
CA ALA A 173 15.74 8.10 6.94
C ALA A 173 15.81 9.57 7.39
N ALA A 174 16.89 9.98 8.07
CA ALA A 174 17.15 11.37 8.43
C ALA A 174 17.33 12.27 7.19
N GLY A 175 17.98 11.76 6.13
CA GLY A 175 18.05 12.47 4.85
C GLY A 175 16.67 12.73 4.22
N LYS A 176 15.73 11.79 4.34
CA LYS A 176 14.33 11.99 3.91
C LYS A 176 13.59 12.98 4.82
N LEU A 177 13.79 12.89 6.13
CA LEU A 177 13.21 13.78 7.14
C LEU A 177 13.60 15.24 6.87
N ARG A 178 14.88 15.50 6.58
CA ARG A 178 15.40 16.82 6.21
C ARG A 178 14.81 17.35 4.91
N LYS A 179 14.65 16.50 3.89
CA LYS A 179 14.02 16.90 2.62
C LYS A 179 12.57 17.35 2.80
N GLN A 180 11.88 16.79 3.79
CA GLN A 180 10.51 17.15 4.14
C GLN A 180 10.47 18.25 5.23
N SER A 181 11.60 18.87 5.58
CA SER A 181 11.72 19.93 6.61
C SER A 181 11.00 19.58 7.92
N SER A 182 11.14 18.33 8.38
CA SER A 182 10.43 17.82 9.55
C SER A 182 11.36 17.40 10.68
N LEU A 183 10.80 17.26 11.88
CA LEU A 183 11.47 16.71 13.05
C LEU A 183 10.76 15.42 13.50
N ALA A 184 11.49 14.51 14.13
CA ALA A 184 10.93 13.27 14.64
C ALA A 184 10.91 13.27 16.17
N GLY A 185 9.78 12.88 16.78
CA GLY A 185 9.69 12.64 18.22
C GLY A 185 10.04 11.20 18.62
N HIS A 186 9.94 10.24 17.70
CA HIS A 186 10.16 8.82 18.00
C HIS A 186 10.93 8.10 16.89
N ILE A 187 11.65 7.05 17.28
CA ILE A 187 12.29 6.13 16.34
C ILE A 187 11.93 4.69 16.69
N GLN A 188 11.44 3.94 15.72
CA GLN A 188 11.13 2.53 15.82
C GLN A 188 12.22 1.72 15.11
N VAL A 189 12.74 0.72 15.81
CA VAL A 189 13.71 -0.23 15.25
C VAL A 189 13.14 -1.63 15.34
N GLY A 190 13.12 -2.31 14.20
CA GLY A 190 12.62 -3.68 14.06
C GLY A 190 13.68 -4.64 13.53
N ILE A 191 13.64 -5.87 14.06
CA ILE A 191 14.35 -7.02 13.54
C ILE A 191 13.33 -8.08 13.17
N GLN A 192 13.38 -8.57 11.93
CA GLN A 192 12.56 -9.69 11.48
C GLN A 192 13.37 -10.72 10.68
N THR A 193 13.22 -12.01 10.98
CA THR A 193 13.79 -13.09 10.16
C THR A 193 13.00 -13.28 8.85
N SER A 194 13.69 -13.63 7.76
CA SER A 194 13.08 -13.89 6.46
C SER A 194 11.86 -14.84 6.52
N PHE A 195 10.77 -14.47 5.85
CA PHE A 195 9.55 -15.30 5.79
C PHE A 195 9.75 -16.62 5.03
N HIS A 196 10.70 -16.66 4.09
CA HIS A 196 10.98 -17.80 3.18
C HIS A 196 12.15 -18.69 3.64
N GLY A 197 12.74 -18.45 4.81
CA GLY A 197 13.85 -19.25 5.32
C GLY A 197 13.39 -20.43 6.19
N GLU A 198 14.07 -21.57 6.11
CA GLU A 198 13.90 -22.66 7.07
C GLU A 198 14.49 -22.26 8.43
N GLY A 199 13.68 -22.32 9.49
CA GLY A 199 14.11 -22.02 10.86
C GLY A 199 13.05 -21.34 11.73
N ALA A 200 13.40 -21.09 13.00
CA ALA A 200 12.55 -20.40 13.95
C ALA A 200 12.32 -18.95 13.52
N LYS A 201 11.04 -18.56 13.38
CA LYS A 201 10.64 -17.21 13.01
C LYS A 201 10.77 -16.27 14.21
N TYR A 202 11.45 -15.16 14.03
CA TYR A 202 11.59 -14.12 15.03
C TYR A 202 11.25 -12.76 14.41
N ALA A 203 10.33 -12.02 15.04
CA ALA A 203 10.01 -10.65 14.68
C ALA A 203 9.81 -9.86 15.97
N ARG A 204 10.60 -8.79 16.16
CA ARG A 204 10.45 -7.89 17.30
C ARG A 204 10.82 -6.48 16.89
N SER A 205 10.00 -5.53 17.31
CA SER A 205 10.29 -4.10 17.20
C SER A 205 10.21 -3.42 18.55
N ILE A 206 10.88 -2.28 18.67
CA ILE A 206 10.81 -1.39 19.83
C ILE A 206 10.73 0.05 19.35
N VAL A 207 9.89 0.84 20.02
CA VAL A 207 9.80 2.29 19.82
C VAL A 207 10.62 2.97 20.91
N CYS A 208 11.51 3.87 20.51
CA CYS A 208 12.34 4.68 21.38
C CYS A 208 11.92 6.14 21.23
N ALA A 209 11.47 6.75 22.33
CA ALA A 209 11.22 8.19 22.37
C ALA A 209 12.54 8.95 22.31
N LEU A 210 12.57 10.03 21.51
CA LEU A 210 13.71 10.93 21.43
C LEU A 210 13.61 11.97 22.55
N PRO A 211 14.74 12.50 23.05
CA PRO A 211 14.74 13.46 24.15
C PRO A 211 14.02 14.77 23.81
N TYR A 212 13.98 15.11 22.52
CA TYR A 212 13.25 16.24 21.94
C TYR A 212 13.07 15.96 20.43
N PRO A 213 12.11 16.61 19.76
CA PRO A 213 11.94 16.50 18.32
C PRO A 213 13.23 16.89 17.59
N THR A 214 13.82 15.97 16.81
CA THR A 214 15.12 16.20 16.16
C THR A 214 15.23 15.51 14.80
N ASP A 215 16.10 16.04 13.96
CA ASP A 215 16.58 15.46 12.70
C ASP A 215 18.08 15.11 12.74
N ASP A 216 18.72 15.23 13.91
CA ASP A 216 20.14 14.93 14.10
C ASP A 216 20.38 13.42 14.00
N VAL A 217 21.13 13.02 12.96
CA VAL A 217 21.47 11.62 12.68
C VAL A 217 22.14 10.95 13.89
N ARG A 218 22.91 11.69 14.68
CA ARG A 218 23.63 11.15 15.84
C ARG A 218 22.65 10.73 16.92
N VAL A 219 21.71 11.61 17.28
CA VAL A 219 20.69 11.34 18.31
C VAL A 219 19.78 10.19 17.86
N LEU A 220 19.38 10.20 16.58
CA LEU A 220 18.58 9.14 15.98
C LEU A 220 19.32 7.79 16.01
N THR A 221 20.60 7.77 15.60
CA THR A 221 21.39 6.54 15.53
C THR A 221 21.66 5.97 16.91
N THR A 222 22.06 6.79 17.89
CA THR A 222 22.27 6.34 19.27
C THR A 222 21.01 5.73 19.87
N SER A 223 19.86 6.37 19.66
CA SER A 223 18.55 5.87 20.13
C SER A 223 18.17 4.56 19.45
N ALA A 224 18.35 4.47 18.13
CA ALA A 224 18.10 3.25 17.36
C ALA A 224 18.98 2.08 17.79
N LEU A 225 20.28 2.31 17.99
CA LEU A 225 21.22 1.27 18.42
C LEU A 225 20.91 0.77 19.84
N ARG A 226 20.50 1.67 20.74
CA ARG A 226 20.05 1.29 22.09
C ARG A 226 18.78 0.43 22.04
N GLY A 227 17.85 0.73 21.13
CA GLY A 227 16.68 -0.10 20.88
C GLY A 227 17.07 -1.47 20.31
N LEU A 228 17.99 -1.50 19.35
CA LEU A 228 18.49 -2.71 18.71
C LEU A 228 19.09 -3.70 19.71
N GLU A 229 19.89 -3.22 20.67
CA GLU A 229 20.50 -4.06 21.70
C GLU A 229 19.48 -4.76 22.59
N GLN A 230 18.32 -4.15 22.83
CA GLN A 230 17.25 -4.73 23.66
C GLN A 230 16.45 -5.81 22.92
N ILE A 231 16.38 -5.73 21.59
CA ILE A 231 15.63 -6.68 20.75
C ILE A 231 16.53 -7.78 20.17
N PHE A 232 17.85 -7.60 20.16
CA PHE A 232 18.77 -8.61 19.64
C PHE A 232 18.79 -9.85 20.55
N ARG A 233 18.59 -11.02 19.94
CA ARG A 233 18.75 -12.31 20.62
C ARG A 233 19.78 -13.18 19.92
N VAL A 234 20.76 -13.64 20.68
CA VAL A 234 21.75 -14.62 20.23
C VAL A 234 21.07 -15.97 20.01
N GLY A 235 21.35 -16.63 18.88
CA GLY A 235 20.88 -17.99 18.59
C GLY A 235 19.85 -18.11 17.47
N PHE A 236 19.27 -17.00 16.99
CA PHE A 236 18.44 -17.02 15.79
C PHE A 236 19.32 -16.90 14.54
N LYS A 237 19.54 -18.02 13.86
CA LYS A 237 20.20 -18.06 12.54
C LYS A 237 19.20 -17.57 11.48
N GLY A 238 19.10 -16.26 11.25
CA GLY A 238 18.20 -15.72 10.22
C GLY A 238 18.72 -14.45 9.58
N SER A 239 18.45 -14.26 8.29
CA SER A 239 18.57 -12.94 7.64
C SER A 239 17.62 -12.00 8.36
N PHE A 240 18.16 -11.12 9.19
CA PHE A 240 17.42 -10.07 9.86
C PHE A 240 17.11 -8.96 8.85
N ALA A 241 15.87 -8.71 8.45
CA ALA A 241 15.48 -7.44 7.85
C ALA A 241 15.47 -6.37 8.97
N GLY A 242 16.23 -5.30 8.76
CA GLY A 242 16.30 -4.16 9.67
C GLY A 242 15.32 -3.12 9.17
N GLU A 243 14.37 -2.76 10.01
CA GLU A 243 13.43 -1.68 9.74
C GLU A 243 13.78 -0.52 10.66
N GLY A 244 14.18 0.61 10.07
CA GLY A 244 14.24 1.89 10.77
C GLY A 244 13.03 2.71 10.34
N GLU A 245 12.05 2.87 11.23
CA GLU A 245 10.90 3.72 11.01
C GLU A 245 10.99 4.93 11.92
N ILE A 246 11.11 6.12 11.33
CA ILE A 246 11.09 7.38 12.05
C ILE A 246 9.64 7.85 12.07
N LEU A 247 9.07 7.97 13.25
CA LEU A 247 7.71 8.48 13.43
C LEU A 247 7.80 9.95 13.83
N ARG A 248 7.03 10.83 13.16
CA ARG A 248 6.89 12.23 13.59
C ARG A 248 6.35 12.28 15.02
#